data_AF-A0A0R1KUF2-F1
#
_entry.id   AF-A0A0R1KUF2-F1
#
_cell.length_a   1.000
_cell.length_b   1.000
_cell.length_c   1.000
_cell.angle_alpha   90.00
_cell.angle_beta   90.00
_cell.angle_gamma   90.00
#
_symmetry.space_group_name_H-M   'P 1'
#
loop_
_entity.id
_entity.type
_entity.pdbx_description
1 polymer ?
#
loop_
_entity_poly.entity_id
_entity_poly.type
_entity_poly.pdbx_seq_one_letter_code
_entity_poly.pdbx_strand_id
1 'polypeptide(L)'
;MVDETKTNDPNSIGFKIVQFMKRYYLQGILFALFSVVSVWLLFKYHWLFSGQDLQFHLQRIDEMYNNLLHGHLNPYLATFDLNQMGSAVMSMYPKGPLYLFAGIRLLVKDPITSFYIGNMVATFLCLVVSYAGYHSVRPKDTVGAYVFAVAYSLSGLNITYNFLMVDIGISFTIIFLPLIFAGYYHWITSGKYRMLALGMTMVCLSHVLNILIVLLALVIFLIIDIRKTDRVKWINLSKAVGITGLLSSSFWIPAFHFGTSVQMTKPFTFDLNGINLLEYTMGALTNNIAYGFTLVALAGFVMAIVKYRSLSRFSKEIFWVGIGFVILSSSLFPWSIFQHTSLVLLQFPWRFLILPQLGFTYLFSVIGSELLGKVTQKQMRIGGLALFSLVVLGLSLNSQSGRVNFTKKAPELKTRLYPNSNQIQFVQGIAWYRVTNHAQYRNLMGYIDTADYLPLMKHTKFQQLSMQQAIVNNTPTLAIPVAKMPIPNGTNMAFEASAPFKSVNLPFVIYDKHYTVMMDGHPYPVKTDKDHVLTLKNVSMGRHFVKVTYSNPLMTVLISILTLGGIVAVLLPGFMKRRNNA
;
A
#
# COMPACT_ATOMS: atom_id res chain seq x y z
N MET A 1 -17.59 21.00 -38.92
CA MET A 1 -16.24 21.56 -38.75
C MET A 1 -16.09 21.93 -37.29
N VAL A 2 -15.48 21.04 -36.49
CA VAL A 2 -15.14 21.32 -35.09
C VAL A 2 -13.78 22.01 -35.12
N ASP A 3 -13.73 23.16 -34.47
CA ASP A 3 -12.68 24.17 -34.51
C ASP A 3 -11.31 23.62 -34.05
N GLU A 4 -10.42 23.30 -35.00
CA GLU A 4 -9.04 22.87 -34.78
C GLU A 4 -8.14 23.96 -34.17
N THR A 5 -8.66 25.18 -33.96
CA THR A 5 -7.84 26.31 -33.50
C THR A 5 -7.54 26.32 -32.00
N LYS A 6 -8.25 25.52 -31.17
CA LYS A 6 -8.00 25.43 -29.72
C LYS A 6 -6.83 24.54 -29.31
N THR A 7 -6.28 23.71 -30.21
CA THR A 7 -5.18 22.79 -29.89
C THR A 7 -3.78 23.42 -29.99
N ASN A 8 -3.67 24.67 -30.48
CA ASN A 8 -2.40 25.36 -30.71
C ASN A 8 -2.06 26.48 -29.71
N ASP A 9 -2.89 26.76 -28.69
CA ASP A 9 -2.50 27.70 -27.63
C ASP A 9 -1.33 27.11 -26.80
N PRO A 10 -0.13 27.71 -26.83
CA PRO A 10 1.06 27.21 -26.11
C PRO A 10 0.86 27.13 -24.59
N ASN A 11 -0.08 27.92 -24.06
CA ASN A 11 -0.38 27.96 -22.64
C ASN A 11 -1.46 26.97 -22.21
N SER A 12 -2.22 26.41 -23.16
CA SER A 12 -3.24 25.42 -22.88
C SER A 12 -2.64 24.15 -22.26
N ILE A 13 -3.42 23.52 -21.38
CA ILE A 13 -3.04 22.23 -20.76
C ILE A 13 -2.89 21.16 -21.85
N GLY A 14 -3.79 21.15 -22.84
CA GLY A 14 -3.76 20.20 -23.96
C GLY A 14 -2.46 20.27 -24.75
N PHE A 15 -2.03 21.48 -25.16
CA PHE A 15 -0.76 21.66 -25.87
C PHE A 15 0.44 21.22 -25.05
N LYS A 16 0.48 21.57 -23.75
CA LYS A 16 1.55 21.17 -22.83
C LYS A 16 1.62 19.65 -22.65
N ILE A 17 0.47 18.96 -22.60
CA ILE A 17 0.41 17.50 -22.55
C ILE A 17 0.95 16.90 -23.85
N VAL A 18 0.53 17.40 -25.02
CA VAL A 18 1.00 16.89 -26.32
C VAL A 18 2.51 17.07 -26.48
N GLN A 19 3.05 18.24 -26.12
CA GLN A 19 4.50 18.48 -26.14
C GLN A 19 5.25 17.58 -25.16
N PHE A 20 4.71 17.37 -23.96
CA PHE A 20 5.27 16.43 -22.99
C PHE A 20 5.31 15.01 -23.55
N MET A 21 4.19 14.53 -24.11
CA MET A 21 4.11 13.20 -24.74
C MET A 21 5.13 13.06 -25.88
N LYS A 22 5.20 14.03 -26.80
CA LYS A 22 6.19 14.04 -27.88
C LYS A 22 7.64 14.03 -27.38
N ARG A 23 7.90 14.66 -26.23
CA ARG A 23 9.25 14.73 -25.64
C ARG A 23 9.66 13.44 -24.91
N TYR A 24 8.70 12.73 -24.32
CA TYR A 24 8.99 11.60 -23.41
C TYR A 24 8.42 10.24 -23.85
N TYR A 25 7.86 10.13 -25.06
CA TYR A 25 7.21 8.89 -25.53
C TYR A 25 8.16 7.69 -25.57
N LEU A 26 9.41 7.86 -26.01
CA LEU A 26 10.39 6.77 -26.05
C LEU A 26 10.69 6.22 -24.66
N GLN A 27 10.86 7.11 -23.67
CA GLN A 27 11.03 6.73 -22.27
C GLN A 27 9.79 6.01 -21.75
N GLY A 28 8.59 6.49 -22.11
CA GLY A 28 7.33 5.83 -21.77
C GLY A 28 7.24 4.40 -22.31
N ILE A 29 7.57 4.18 -23.58
CA ILE A 29 7.58 2.85 -24.20
C ILE A 29 8.62 1.94 -23.53
N LEU A 30 9.83 2.44 -23.30
CA LEU A 30 10.89 1.71 -22.57
C LEU A 30 10.45 1.32 -21.17
N PHE A 31 9.82 2.23 -20.43
CA PHE A 31 9.33 1.94 -19.09
C PHE A 31 8.20 0.92 -19.07
N ALA A 32 7.30 0.95 -20.05
CA ALA A 32 6.27 -0.08 -20.20
C ALA A 32 6.89 -1.46 -20.53
N LEU A 33 7.91 -1.50 -21.40
CA LEU A 33 8.64 -2.74 -21.67
C LEU A 33 9.33 -3.27 -20.41
N PHE A 34 10.03 -2.40 -19.68
CA PHE A 34 10.74 -2.79 -18.46
C PHE A 34 9.80 -3.28 -17.38
N SER A 35 8.63 -2.67 -17.21
CA SER A 35 7.65 -3.10 -16.20
C SER A 35 7.07 -4.48 -16.51
N VAL A 36 6.89 -4.82 -17.79
CA VAL A 36 6.49 -6.17 -18.21
C VAL A 36 7.63 -7.16 -17.93
N VAL A 37 8.85 -6.86 -18.37
CA VAL A 37 10.01 -7.74 -18.20
C VAL A 37 10.32 -7.99 -16.72
N SER A 38 10.15 -6.99 -15.85
CA SER A 38 10.39 -7.12 -14.41
C SER A 38 9.37 -7.95 -13.65
N VAL A 39 8.29 -8.40 -14.30
CA VAL A 39 7.29 -9.30 -13.73
C VAL A 39 7.18 -10.61 -14.53
N TRP A 40 7.74 -10.63 -15.74
CA TRP A 40 7.57 -11.71 -16.73
C TRP A 40 7.93 -13.10 -16.20
N LEU A 41 9.03 -13.24 -15.45
CA LEU A 41 9.48 -14.55 -14.99
C LEU A 41 8.45 -15.20 -14.05
N LEU A 42 7.87 -14.42 -13.13
CA LEU A 42 6.80 -14.88 -12.24
C LEU A 42 5.50 -15.10 -13.02
N PHE A 43 5.14 -14.14 -13.88
CA PHE A 43 3.91 -14.19 -14.65
C PHE A 43 3.82 -15.41 -15.58
N LYS A 44 4.94 -15.80 -16.21
CA LYS A 44 5.02 -16.96 -17.13
C LYS A 44 4.53 -18.27 -16.51
N TYR A 45 4.65 -18.45 -15.20
CA TYR A 45 4.16 -19.65 -14.52
C TYR A 45 2.64 -19.67 -14.38
N HIS A 46 1.98 -18.50 -14.43
CA HIS A 46 0.57 -18.33 -14.08
C HIS A 46 0.22 -18.88 -12.70
N TRP A 47 1.16 -18.80 -11.75
CA TRP A 47 0.97 -19.20 -10.36
C TRP A 47 1.05 -17.98 -9.47
N LEU A 48 0.32 -17.95 -8.34
CA LEU A 48 0.69 -17.05 -7.25
C LEU A 48 1.72 -17.73 -6.38
N PHE A 49 2.87 -17.07 -6.27
CA PHE A 49 3.96 -17.47 -5.39
C PHE A 49 3.62 -16.98 -3.98
N SER A 50 3.75 -17.84 -2.96
CA SER A 50 3.44 -17.48 -1.58
C SER A 50 4.22 -16.25 -1.14
N GLY A 51 3.55 -15.39 -0.38
CA GLY A 51 4.13 -14.24 0.30
C GLY A 51 3.48 -14.05 1.66
N GLN A 52 4.12 -13.23 2.51
CA GLN A 52 3.69 -13.05 3.90
C GLN A 52 2.25 -12.50 4.00
N ASP A 53 1.96 -11.42 3.28
CA ASP A 53 0.66 -10.73 3.32
C ASP A 53 -0.22 -11.01 2.09
N LEU A 54 0.17 -11.98 1.25
CA LEU A 54 -0.50 -12.27 -0.02
C LEU A 54 -2.00 -12.50 0.17
N GLN A 55 -2.37 -13.41 1.08
CA GLN A 55 -3.76 -13.76 1.33
C GLN A 55 -4.58 -12.56 1.82
N PHE A 56 -4.02 -11.79 2.75
CA PHE A 56 -4.67 -10.59 3.30
C PHE A 56 -4.98 -9.56 2.22
N HIS A 57 -4.00 -9.27 1.35
CA HIS A 57 -4.20 -8.31 0.27
C HIS A 57 -5.12 -8.81 -0.83
N LEU A 58 -5.06 -10.10 -1.20
CA LEU A 58 -5.98 -10.68 -2.17
C LEU A 58 -7.43 -10.60 -1.69
N GLN A 59 -7.69 -10.93 -0.43
CA GLN A 59 -9.06 -10.82 0.14
C GLN A 59 -9.58 -9.40 0.11
N ARG A 60 -8.71 -8.40 0.32
CA ARG A 60 -9.11 -6.98 0.20
C ARG A 60 -9.30 -6.53 -1.25
N ILE A 61 -8.55 -7.09 -2.20
CA ILE A 61 -8.74 -6.85 -3.64
C ILE A 61 -10.06 -7.44 -4.10
N ASP A 62 -10.37 -8.68 -3.73
CA ASP A 62 -11.63 -9.34 -4.11
C ASP A 62 -12.83 -8.71 -3.40
N GLU A 63 -12.68 -8.26 -2.14
CA GLU A 63 -13.70 -7.44 -1.47
C GLU A 63 -13.98 -6.15 -2.27
N MET A 64 -12.94 -5.43 -2.65
CA MET A 64 -13.09 -4.21 -3.46
C MET A 64 -13.71 -4.52 -4.82
N TYR A 65 -13.27 -5.57 -5.51
CA TYR A 65 -13.82 -6.00 -6.79
C TYR A 65 -15.32 -6.30 -6.71
N ASN A 66 -15.74 -7.08 -5.71
CA ASN A 66 -17.15 -7.39 -5.50
C ASN A 66 -17.96 -6.13 -5.19
N ASN A 67 -17.48 -5.22 -4.36
CA ASN A 67 -18.17 -3.96 -4.10
C ASN A 67 -18.31 -3.09 -5.37
N LEU A 68 -17.26 -3.01 -6.20
CA LEU A 68 -17.28 -2.27 -7.47
C LEU A 68 -18.28 -2.88 -8.47
N LEU A 69 -18.37 -4.22 -8.56
CA LEU A 69 -19.38 -4.89 -9.39
C LEU A 69 -20.81 -4.51 -9.02
N HIS A 70 -21.06 -4.21 -7.74
CA HIS A 70 -22.36 -3.78 -7.23
C HIS A 70 -22.53 -2.25 -7.22
N GLY A 71 -21.58 -1.48 -7.78
CA GLY A 71 -21.65 -0.02 -7.84
C GLY A 71 -21.25 0.71 -6.55
N HIS A 72 -20.65 0.03 -5.58
CA HIS A 72 -20.20 0.62 -4.32
C HIS A 72 -18.72 0.97 -4.37
N LEU A 73 -18.42 2.26 -4.57
CA LEU A 73 -17.04 2.74 -4.74
C LEU A 73 -16.21 2.70 -3.45
N ASN A 74 -16.80 3.05 -2.30
CA ASN A 74 -16.07 3.18 -1.04
C ASN A 74 -16.68 2.28 0.05
N PRO A 75 -16.41 0.96 0.03
CA PRO A 75 -16.94 0.05 1.05
C PRO A 75 -16.39 0.38 2.44
N TYR A 76 -17.24 0.27 3.46
CA TYR A 76 -16.90 0.47 4.86
C TYR A 76 -16.49 -0.84 5.53
N LEU A 77 -17.15 -1.94 5.17
CA LEU A 77 -16.96 -3.26 5.75
C LEU A 77 -16.49 -4.25 4.67
N ALA A 78 -15.77 -5.28 5.10
CA ALA A 78 -15.51 -6.48 4.32
C ALA A 78 -16.59 -7.52 4.59
N THR A 79 -17.36 -7.84 3.55
CA THR A 79 -18.58 -8.64 3.64
C THR A 79 -18.59 -9.81 2.66
N PHE A 80 -17.91 -9.69 1.52
CA PHE A 80 -17.74 -10.75 0.53
C PHE A 80 -16.57 -11.68 0.89
N ASP A 81 -15.49 -11.12 1.43
CA ASP A 81 -14.26 -11.80 1.84
C ASP A 81 -13.98 -11.59 3.35
N LEU A 82 -12.77 -11.93 3.84
CA LEU A 82 -12.35 -11.78 5.25
C LEU A 82 -13.29 -12.48 6.23
N ASN A 83 -13.54 -13.77 5.95
CA ASN A 83 -14.48 -14.64 6.70
C ASN A 83 -15.94 -14.14 6.72
N GLN A 84 -16.27 -13.10 5.94
CA GLN A 84 -17.62 -12.53 5.79
C GLN A 84 -18.27 -12.09 7.10
N MET A 85 -17.47 -11.68 8.10
CA MET A 85 -17.99 -11.28 9.41
C MET A 85 -18.34 -9.79 9.49
N GLY A 86 -18.19 -9.03 8.40
CA GLY A 86 -18.41 -7.59 8.39
C GLY A 86 -17.21 -6.81 8.92
N SER A 87 -15.97 -7.24 8.66
CA SER A 87 -14.76 -6.60 9.21
C SER A 87 -14.60 -5.15 8.74
N ALA A 88 -14.31 -4.22 9.65
CA ALA A 88 -14.04 -2.82 9.34
C ALA A 88 -12.65 -2.57 8.71
N VAL A 89 -11.91 -3.61 8.31
CA VAL A 89 -10.58 -3.47 7.67
C VAL A 89 -10.60 -2.57 6.43
N MET A 90 -11.70 -2.53 5.67
CA MET A 90 -11.84 -1.63 4.53
C MET A 90 -11.93 -0.16 4.94
N SER A 91 -12.36 0.13 6.17
CA SER A 91 -12.37 1.48 6.74
C SER A 91 -11.08 1.83 7.46
N MET A 92 -10.47 0.86 8.14
CA MET A 92 -9.31 1.08 9.02
C MET A 92 -7.96 0.94 8.33
N TYR A 93 -7.91 0.35 7.13
CA TYR A 93 -6.70 0.24 6.32
C TYR A 93 -6.89 0.97 4.97
N PRO A 94 -5.91 1.76 4.50
CA PRO A 94 -6.03 2.51 3.25
C PRO A 94 -6.36 1.65 2.01
N LYS A 95 -7.19 2.20 1.12
CA LYS A 95 -7.75 1.49 -0.06
C LYS A 95 -7.19 1.96 -1.40
N GLY A 96 -6.37 3.00 -1.43
CA GLY A 96 -5.89 3.62 -2.67
C GLY A 96 -5.31 2.61 -3.67
N PRO A 97 -4.34 1.76 -3.26
CA PRO A 97 -3.78 0.73 -4.13
C PRO A 97 -4.81 -0.29 -4.63
N LEU A 98 -5.82 -0.62 -3.82
CA LEU A 98 -6.80 -1.65 -4.16
C LEU A 98 -7.63 -1.29 -5.39
N TYR A 99 -7.90 0.00 -5.62
CA TYR A 99 -8.62 0.44 -6.83
C TYR A 99 -7.88 0.06 -8.12
N LEU A 100 -6.53 0.08 -8.11
CA LEU A 100 -5.74 -0.33 -9.28
C LEU A 100 -5.91 -1.83 -9.55
N PHE A 101 -5.74 -2.66 -8.53
CA PHE A 101 -5.85 -4.11 -8.69
C PHE A 101 -7.28 -4.56 -8.98
N ALA A 102 -8.27 -4.04 -8.26
CA ALA A 102 -9.68 -4.35 -8.47
C ALA A 102 -10.18 -3.82 -9.83
N GLY A 103 -9.70 -2.66 -10.29
CA GLY A 103 -9.99 -2.14 -11.62
C GLY A 103 -9.47 -3.05 -12.74
N ILE A 104 -8.25 -3.57 -12.60
CA ILE A 104 -7.70 -4.55 -13.54
C ILE A 104 -8.47 -5.87 -13.46
N ARG A 105 -8.86 -6.30 -12.26
CA ARG A 105 -9.70 -7.48 -12.02
C ARG A 105 -11.04 -7.40 -12.75
N LEU A 106 -11.69 -6.23 -12.78
CA LEU A 106 -12.94 -5.98 -13.53
C LEU A 106 -12.77 -6.21 -15.04
N LEU A 107 -11.62 -5.85 -15.60
CA LEU A 107 -11.35 -5.98 -17.03
C LEU A 107 -10.90 -7.40 -17.41
N VAL A 108 -10.00 -7.99 -16.63
CA VAL A 108 -9.30 -9.24 -16.97
C VAL A 108 -10.05 -10.48 -16.47
N LYS A 109 -10.85 -10.38 -15.41
CA LYS A 109 -11.68 -11.45 -14.82
C LYS A 109 -10.94 -12.70 -14.31
N ASP A 110 -9.67 -12.92 -14.59
CA ASP A 110 -8.83 -13.96 -13.96
C ASP A 110 -8.00 -13.38 -12.79
N PRO A 111 -8.09 -13.92 -11.55
CA PRO A 111 -7.49 -13.26 -10.38
C PRO A 111 -5.97 -13.27 -10.41
N ILE A 112 -5.38 -14.37 -10.87
CA ILE A 112 -3.92 -14.57 -10.91
C ILE A 112 -3.31 -13.61 -11.93
N THR A 113 -3.84 -13.59 -13.15
CA THR A 113 -3.41 -12.71 -14.23
C THR A 113 -3.62 -11.24 -13.86
N SER A 114 -4.76 -10.91 -13.23
CA SER A 114 -5.04 -9.54 -12.77
C SER A 114 -4.01 -9.05 -11.75
N PHE A 115 -3.60 -9.91 -10.81
CA PHE A 115 -2.58 -9.57 -9.83
C PHE A 115 -1.23 -9.23 -10.50
N TYR A 116 -0.80 -10.01 -11.49
CA TYR A 116 0.44 -9.75 -12.21
C TYR A 116 0.39 -8.50 -13.08
N ILE A 117 -0.71 -8.28 -13.82
CA ILE A 117 -0.91 -7.05 -14.60
C ILE A 117 -0.94 -5.84 -13.65
N GLY A 118 -1.57 -5.95 -12.48
CA GLY A 118 -1.54 -4.92 -11.44
C GLY A 118 -0.13 -4.56 -10.99
N ASN A 119 0.73 -5.56 -10.76
CA ASN A 119 2.13 -5.34 -10.45
C ASN A 119 2.90 -4.69 -11.62
N MET A 120 2.64 -5.08 -12.87
CA MET A 120 3.26 -4.45 -14.05
C MET A 120 2.89 -2.96 -14.16
N VAL A 121 1.62 -2.61 -13.91
CA VAL A 121 1.17 -1.21 -13.88
C VAL A 121 1.79 -0.47 -12.70
N ALA A 122 1.85 -1.07 -11.51
CA ALA A 122 2.49 -0.48 -10.34
C ALA A 122 3.99 -0.20 -10.59
N THR A 123 4.73 -1.13 -11.21
CA THR A 123 6.13 -0.91 -11.60
C THR A 123 6.27 0.19 -12.65
N PHE A 124 5.38 0.25 -13.64
CA PHE A 124 5.35 1.34 -14.61
C PHE A 124 5.14 2.70 -13.94
N LEU A 125 4.17 2.80 -13.02
CA LEU A 125 3.94 4.00 -12.22
C LEU A 125 5.19 4.37 -11.40
N CYS A 126 5.87 3.39 -10.81
CA CYS A 126 7.13 3.61 -10.09
C CYS A 126 8.18 4.26 -10.99
N LEU A 127 8.38 3.74 -12.21
CA LEU A 127 9.36 4.26 -13.17
C LEU A 127 9.05 5.71 -13.54
N VAL A 128 7.78 5.99 -13.87
CA VAL A 128 7.32 7.33 -14.27
C VAL A 128 7.45 8.33 -13.12
N VAL A 129 6.99 7.98 -11.92
CA VAL A 129 7.04 8.87 -10.75
C VAL A 129 8.49 9.11 -10.31
N SER A 130 9.35 8.10 -10.38
CA SER A 130 10.78 8.23 -10.05
C SER A 130 11.49 9.15 -11.03
N TYR A 131 11.26 8.96 -12.34
CA TYR A 131 11.79 9.83 -13.37
C TYR A 131 11.32 11.28 -13.18
N ALA A 132 10.01 11.49 -13.01
CA ALA A 132 9.43 12.82 -12.85
C ALA A 132 9.89 13.50 -11.56
N GLY A 133 9.96 12.76 -10.45
CA GLY A 133 10.46 13.23 -9.16
C GLY A 133 11.89 13.75 -9.28
N TYR A 134 12.80 12.91 -9.78
CA TYR A 134 14.20 13.29 -10.01
C TYR A 134 14.32 14.47 -10.97
N HIS A 135 13.69 14.38 -12.14
CA HIS A 135 13.80 15.39 -13.19
C HIS A 135 13.28 16.75 -12.74
N SER A 136 12.27 16.80 -11.87
CA SER A 136 11.77 18.05 -11.32
C SER A 136 12.81 18.78 -10.46
N VAL A 137 13.66 18.03 -9.74
CA VAL A 137 14.74 18.58 -8.90
C VAL A 137 15.96 18.94 -9.74
N ARG A 138 16.29 18.12 -10.76
CA ARG A 138 17.44 18.30 -11.65
C ARG A 138 17.01 18.28 -13.13
N PRO A 139 16.37 19.35 -13.64
CA PRO A 139 15.78 19.35 -14.98
C PRO A 139 16.78 19.26 -16.12
N LYS A 140 18.05 19.59 -15.88
CA LYS A 140 19.12 19.46 -16.88
C LYS A 140 19.72 18.04 -16.93
N ASP A 141 19.46 17.22 -15.92
CA ASP A 141 20.06 15.89 -15.76
C ASP A 141 19.08 14.77 -16.13
N THR A 142 18.79 14.67 -17.42
CA THR A 142 17.87 13.65 -17.96
C THR A 142 18.43 12.24 -17.90
N VAL A 143 19.76 12.10 -17.93
CA VAL A 143 20.48 10.83 -17.77
C VAL A 143 20.34 10.34 -16.34
N GLY A 144 20.60 11.19 -15.34
CA GLY A 144 20.41 10.86 -13.93
C GLY A 144 18.96 10.49 -13.62
N ALA A 145 17.98 11.19 -14.22
CA ALA A 145 16.57 10.86 -14.06
C ALA A 145 16.22 9.46 -14.58
N TYR A 146 16.77 9.08 -15.73
CA TYR A 146 16.61 7.74 -16.29
C TYR A 146 17.27 6.67 -15.43
N VAL A 147 18.53 6.87 -15.05
CA VAL A 147 19.31 5.95 -14.20
C VAL A 147 18.59 5.72 -12.88
N PHE A 148 18.09 6.79 -12.25
CA PHE A 148 17.34 6.73 -11.00
C PHE A 148 16.05 5.93 -11.15
N ALA A 149 15.25 6.23 -12.17
CA ALA A 149 13.99 5.53 -12.41
C ALA A 149 14.23 4.01 -12.59
N VAL A 150 15.16 3.63 -13.46
CA VAL A 150 15.45 2.22 -13.75
C VAL A 150 15.97 1.51 -12.50
N ALA A 151 16.98 2.05 -11.82
CA ALA A 151 17.57 1.40 -10.65
C ALA A 151 16.64 1.33 -9.44
N TYR A 152 15.86 2.38 -9.20
CA TYR A 152 14.98 2.44 -8.05
C TYR A 152 13.77 1.52 -8.25
N SER A 153 13.11 1.62 -9.41
CA SER A 153 11.85 0.95 -9.67
C SER A 153 11.99 -0.55 -9.94
N LEU A 154 13.07 -0.98 -10.58
CA LEU A 154 13.32 -2.39 -10.91
C LEU A 154 14.16 -3.12 -9.84
N SER A 155 14.42 -2.46 -8.72
CA SER A 155 15.26 -2.95 -7.63
C SER A 155 14.78 -4.28 -7.03
N GLY A 156 15.72 -5.10 -6.55
CA GLY A 156 15.40 -6.31 -5.79
C GLY A 156 14.56 -6.03 -4.54
N LEU A 157 14.70 -4.84 -3.94
CA LEU A 157 13.84 -4.38 -2.84
C LEU A 157 12.36 -4.31 -3.27
N ASN A 158 12.06 -3.77 -4.45
CA ASN A 158 10.69 -3.75 -4.96
C ASN A 158 10.18 -5.16 -5.25
N ILE A 159 11.00 -6.05 -5.81
CA ILE A 159 10.62 -7.45 -6.01
C ILE A 159 10.26 -8.10 -4.66
N THR A 160 11.03 -7.84 -3.61
CA THR A 160 10.76 -8.33 -2.26
C THR A 160 9.43 -7.80 -1.71
N TYR A 161 9.17 -6.50 -1.75
CA TYR A 161 7.90 -5.96 -1.24
C TYR A 161 6.68 -6.41 -2.05
N ASN A 162 6.80 -6.56 -3.38
CA ASN A 162 5.68 -6.95 -4.23
C ASN A 162 5.42 -8.47 -4.23
N PHE A 163 6.45 -9.31 -4.06
CA PHE A 163 6.32 -10.77 -4.28
C PHE A 163 6.79 -11.65 -3.12
N LEU A 164 7.61 -11.17 -2.19
CA LEU A 164 7.97 -11.92 -0.98
C LEU A 164 7.10 -11.52 0.21
N MET A 165 7.02 -10.22 0.48
CA MET A 165 6.16 -9.67 1.52
C MET A 165 4.73 -9.58 1.00
N VAL A 166 4.56 -9.18 -0.27
CA VAL A 166 3.27 -8.83 -0.89
C VAL A 166 2.57 -7.72 -0.10
N ASP A 167 3.35 -6.81 0.46
CA ASP A 167 2.84 -5.63 1.15
C ASP A 167 2.56 -4.55 0.10
N ILE A 168 1.31 -4.53 -0.37
CA ILE A 168 0.87 -3.59 -1.41
C ILE A 168 0.95 -2.14 -0.90
N GLY A 169 0.73 -1.92 0.39
CA GLY A 169 0.76 -0.57 0.98
C GLY A 169 2.17 0.01 0.98
N ILE A 170 3.17 -0.75 1.44
CA ILE A 170 4.57 -0.31 1.37
C ILE A 170 5.02 -0.19 -0.08
N SER A 171 4.64 -1.12 -0.96
CA SER A 171 4.97 -1.08 -2.39
C SER A 171 4.49 0.23 -3.05
N PHE A 172 3.27 0.68 -2.74
CA PHE A 172 2.77 1.96 -3.24
C PHE A 172 3.39 3.16 -2.54
N THR A 173 3.79 3.05 -1.27
CA THR A 173 4.58 4.09 -0.61
C THR A 173 5.87 4.35 -1.40
N ILE A 174 6.58 3.27 -1.77
CA ILE A 174 7.83 3.33 -2.53
C ILE A 174 7.63 4.05 -3.87
N ILE A 175 6.54 3.79 -4.59
CA ILE A 175 6.19 4.49 -5.84
C ILE A 175 6.19 6.02 -5.65
N PHE A 176 5.61 6.51 -4.56
CA PHE A 176 5.40 7.95 -4.33
C PHE A 176 6.48 8.63 -3.48
N LEU A 177 7.42 7.89 -2.90
CA LEU A 177 8.55 8.47 -2.15
C LEU A 177 9.36 9.50 -2.98
N PRO A 178 9.74 9.24 -4.25
CA PRO A 178 10.42 10.24 -5.07
C PRO A 178 9.62 11.54 -5.23
N LEU A 179 8.28 11.45 -5.33
CA LEU A 179 7.38 12.59 -5.46
C LEU A 179 7.40 13.46 -4.19
N ILE A 180 7.40 12.82 -3.02
CA ILE A 180 7.43 13.49 -1.71
C ILE A 180 8.74 14.24 -1.51
N PHE A 181 9.88 13.58 -1.74
CA PHE A 181 11.20 14.18 -1.56
C PHE A 181 11.45 15.34 -2.51
N ALA A 182 11.05 15.20 -3.77
CA ALA A 182 11.09 16.30 -4.72
C ALA A 182 10.12 17.42 -4.34
N GLY A 183 8.93 17.08 -3.83
CA GLY A 183 7.97 18.05 -3.29
C GLY A 183 8.52 18.84 -2.11
N TYR A 184 9.22 18.19 -1.18
CA TYR A 184 9.94 18.82 -0.09
C TYR A 184 11.02 19.77 -0.62
N TYR A 185 11.84 19.31 -1.58
CA TYR A 185 12.85 20.15 -2.22
C TYR A 185 12.26 21.42 -2.84
N HIS A 186 11.16 21.31 -3.60
CA HIS A 186 10.49 22.46 -4.21
C HIS A 186 9.88 23.40 -3.18
N TRP A 187 9.35 22.86 -2.08
CA TRP A 187 8.81 23.66 -0.98
C TRP A 187 9.92 24.45 -0.27
N ILE A 188 11.02 23.80 0.11
CA ILE A 188 12.08 24.47 0.86
C ILE A 188 12.83 25.50 -0.01
N THR A 189 12.97 25.24 -1.31
CA THR A 189 13.69 26.15 -2.24
C THR A 189 12.82 27.30 -2.75
N SER A 190 11.53 27.05 -3.03
CA SER A 190 10.68 28.02 -3.75
C SER A 190 9.27 28.21 -3.16
N GLY A 191 8.97 27.55 -2.04
CA GLY A 191 7.65 27.58 -1.41
C GLY A 191 6.56 26.80 -2.16
N LYS A 192 6.88 26.10 -3.26
CA LYS A 192 5.93 25.29 -4.02
C LYS A 192 5.59 24.01 -3.28
N TYR A 193 4.34 23.86 -2.87
CA TYR A 193 3.93 22.84 -1.89
C TYR A 193 3.05 21.71 -2.45
N ARG A 194 2.54 21.85 -3.69
CA ARG A 194 1.54 20.92 -4.24
C ARG A 194 2.07 19.50 -4.43
N MET A 195 3.31 19.38 -4.90
CA MET A 195 3.94 18.09 -5.12
C MET A 195 4.12 17.33 -3.79
N LEU A 196 4.45 18.05 -2.72
CA LEU A 196 4.51 17.49 -1.37
C LEU A 196 3.12 17.05 -0.90
N ALA A 197 2.10 17.88 -1.08
CA ALA A 197 0.72 17.56 -0.72
C ALA A 197 0.20 16.30 -1.45
N LEU A 198 0.42 16.21 -2.76
CA LEU A 198 0.01 15.06 -3.57
C LEU A 198 0.77 13.80 -3.18
N GLY A 199 2.09 13.87 -2.99
CA GLY A 199 2.89 12.73 -2.54
C GLY A 199 2.43 12.21 -1.17
N MET A 200 2.23 13.11 -0.19
CA MET A 200 1.74 12.73 1.13
C MET A 200 0.32 12.15 1.08
N THR A 201 -0.55 12.71 0.24
CA THR A 201 -1.91 12.16 0.01
C THR A 201 -1.83 10.71 -0.45
N MET A 202 -0.98 10.42 -1.43
CA MET A 202 -0.86 9.05 -1.96
C MET A 202 -0.33 8.07 -0.92
N VAL A 203 0.61 8.48 -0.05
CA VAL A 203 1.08 7.64 1.06
C VAL A 203 0.00 7.44 2.12
N CYS A 204 -0.75 8.48 2.48
CA CYS A 204 -1.90 8.37 3.39
C CYS A 204 -2.96 7.39 2.87
N LEU A 205 -3.16 7.34 1.55
CA LEU A 205 -4.08 6.42 0.89
C LEU A 205 -3.47 5.02 0.63
N SER A 206 -2.19 4.79 0.97
CA SER A 206 -1.49 3.52 0.72
C SER A 206 -1.17 2.72 1.98
N HIS A 207 -0.56 3.33 3.00
CA HIS A 207 -0.07 2.58 4.16
C HIS A 207 0.08 3.44 5.42
N VAL A 208 -0.59 3.05 6.51
CA VAL A 208 -0.68 3.85 7.75
C VAL A 208 0.68 4.06 8.41
N LEU A 209 1.44 2.99 8.64
CA LEU A 209 2.72 3.10 9.36
C LEU A 209 3.78 3.88 8.58
N ASN A 210 3.72 3.84 7.24
CA ASN A 210 4.69 4.57 6.43
C ASN A 210 4.42 6.08 6.42
N ILE A 211 3.20 6.53 6.75
CA ILE A 211 2.94 7.95 7.00
C ILE A 211 3.88 8.44 8.10
N LEU A 212 3.99 7.70 9.21
CA LEU A 212 4.85 8.06 10.34
C LEU A 212 6.33 8.07 9.95
N ILE A 213 6.79 7.06 9.22
CA ILE A 213 8.18 6.97 8.74
C ILE A 213 8.54 8.15 7.84
N VAL A 214 7.66 8.47 6.89
CA VAL A 214 7.89 9.60 5.95
C VAL A 214 7.82 10.94 6.69
N LEU A 215 6.87 11.12 7.61
CA LEU A 215 6.80 12.34 8.43
C LEU A 215 8.06 12.52 9.27
N LEU A 216 8.57 11.45 9.89
CA LEU A 216 9.83 11.49 10.64
C LEU A 216 10.99 11.97 9.74
N ALA A 217 11.10 11.43 8.52
CA ALA A 217 12.11 11.88 7.57
C ALA A 217 11.95 13.36 7.22
N LEU A 218 10.75 13.80 6.88
CA LEU A 218 10.46 15.19 6.52
C LEU A 218 10.75 16.16 7.68
N VAL A 219 10.46 15.77 8.93
CA VAL A 219 10.79 16.55 10.13
C VAL A 219 12.30 16.67 10.30
N ILE A 220 13.05 15.57 10.11
CA ILE A 220 14.53 15.62 10.18
C ILE A 220 15.09 16.57 9.11
N PHE A 221 14.62 16.48 7.86
CA PHE A 221 15.02 17.43 6.82
C PHE A 221 14.66 18.87 7.19
N LEU A 222 13.45 19.09 7.72
CA LEU A 222 12.99 20.41 8.14
C LEU A 222 13.88 21.00 9.25
N ILE A 223 14.31 20.19 10.22
CA ILE A 223 15.23 20.63 11.29
C ILE A 223 16.56 21.09 10.67
N ILE A 224 17.11 20.32 9.73
CA ILE A 224 18.37 20.67 9.03
C ILE A 224 18.21 21.97 8.23
N ASP A 225 17.04 22.15 7.62
CA ASP A 225 16.73 23.25 6.71
C ASP A 225 16.00 24.43 7.35
N ILE A 226 15.81 24.43 8.68
CA ILE A 226 14.89 25.36 9.35
C ILE A 226 15.23 26.83 9.05
N ARG A 227 16.52 27.15 8.92
CA ARG A 227 17.03 28.49 8.60
C ARG A 227 16.72 28.94 7.15
N LYS A 228 16.31 28.03 6.27
CA LYS A 228 15.87 28.32 4.89
C LYS A 228 14.37 28.65 4.84
N THR A 229 13.63 28.51 5.94
CA THR A 229 12.17 28.76 5.98
C THR A 229 11.84 30.24 6.18
N ASP A 230 10.67 30.64 5.68
CA ASP A 230 10.11 31.98 5.85
C ASP A 230 8.58 31.87 6.05
N ARG A 231 7.92 33.00 6.32
CA ARG A 231 6.46 33.05 6.56
C ARG A 231 5.65 32.44 5.40
N VAL A 232 6.07 32.68 4.15
CA VAL A 232 5.35 32.17 2.97
C VAL A 232 5.49 30.65 2.87
N LYS A 233 6.68 30.12 3.13
CA LYS A 233 6.93 28.67 3.16
C LYS A 233 6.12 27.99 4.25
N TRP A 234 6.02 28.57 5.45
CA TRP A 234 5.16 28.02 6.51
C TRP A 234 3.68 28.01 6.13
N ILE A 235 3.15 29.10 5.57
CA ILE A 235 1.77 29.16 5.07
C ILE A 235 1.54 28.09 3.99
N ASN A 236 2.48 27.92 3.08
CA ASN A 236 2.38 26.94 2.01
C ASN A 236 2.53 25.50 2.52
N LEU A 237 3.30 25.26 3.59
CA LEU A 237 3.32 23.98 4.29
C LEU A 237 1.96 23.67 4.92
N SER A 238 1.35 24.65 5.61
CA SER A 238 0.00 24.51 6.18
C SER A 238 -1.03 24.18 5.08
N LYS A 239 -0.92 24.79 3.89
CA LYS A 239 -1.76 24.42 2.74
C LYS A 239 -1.51 22.99 2.28
N ALA A 240 -0.26 22.52 2.24
CA ALA A 240 0.02 21.12 1.89
C ALA A 240 -0.59 20.14 2.90
N VAL A 241 -0.47 20.43 4.20
CA VAL A 241 -1.08 19.63 5.28
C VAL A 241 -2.60 19.62 5.12
N GLY A 242 -3.23 20.79 4.95
CA GLY A 242 -4.67 20.91 4.75
C GLY A 242 -5.16 20.13 3.52
N ILE A 243 -4.52 20.30 2.36
CA ILE A 243 -4.86 19.55 1.14
C ILE A 243 -4.69 18.04 1.34
N THR A 244 -3.62 17.61 2.01
CA THR A 244 -3.39 16.20 2.31
C THR A 244 -4.53 15.64 3.17
N GLY A 245 -4.92 16.36 4.23
CA GLY A 245 -6.04 15.98 5.09
C GLY A 245 -7.36 15.90 4.32
N LEU A 246 -7.64 16.87 3.45
CA LEU A 246 -8.84 16.89 2.62
C LEU A 246 -8.90 15.69 1.64
N LEU A 247 -7.82 15.47 0.88
CA LEU A 247 -7.77 14.42 -0.14
C LEU A 247 -7.68 13.01 0.44
N SER A 248 -7.14 12.84 1.65
CA SER A 248 -7.07 11.54 2.33
C SER A 248 -8.27 11.26 3.25
N SER A 249 -9.29 12.12 3.23
CA SER A 249 -10.49 11.99 4.08
C SER A 249 -11.24 10.68 3.90
N SER A 250 -11.19 10.07 2.71
CA SER A 250 -11.77 8.75 2.45
C SER A 250 -11.12 7.60 3.26
N PHE A 251 -9.95 7.84 3.85
CA PHE A 251 -9.27 6.91 4.75
C PHE A 251 -9.37 7.35 6.21
N TRP A 252 -8.90 8.55 6.57
CA TRP A 252 -8.72 8.86 8.00
C TRP A 252 -10.05 9.05 8.74
N ILE A 253 -11.11 9.53 8.08
CA ILE A 253 -12.44 9.67 8.70
C ILE A 253 -13.02 8.31 9.10
N PRO A 254 -13.18 7.34 8.17
CA PRO A 254 -13.69 6.03 8.55
C PRO A 254 -12.74 5.30 9.49
N ALA A 255 -11.42 5.42 9.32
CA ALA A 255 -10.46 4.82 10.24
C ALA A 255 -10.61 5.36 11.68
N PHE A 256 -10.77 6.68 11.84
CA PHE A 256 -11.01 7.30 13.14
C PHE A 256 -12.35 6.89 13.73
N HIS A 257 -13.42 6.92 12.92
CA HIS A 257 -14.76 6.53 13.33
C HIS A 257 -14.80 5.09 13.86
N PHE A 258 -14.38 4.12 13.05
CA PHE A 258 -14.37 2.72 13.47
C PHE A 258 -13.36 2.47 14.60
N GLY A 259 -12.15 3.02 14.50
CA GLY A 259 -11.08 2.81 15.49
C GLY A 259 -11.38 3.34 16.89
N THR A 260 -12.36 4.25 17.03
CA THR A 260 -12.81 4.79 18.33
C THR A 260 -14.17 4.27 18.78
N SER A 261 -14.90 3.54 17.92
CA SER A 261 -16.26 3.08 18.23
C SER A 261 -16.30 1.92 19.22
N VAL A 262 -15.34 0.99 19.11
CA VAL A 262 -15.24 -0.20 19.98
C VAL A 262 -13.79 -0.58 20.23
N GLN A 263 -13.54 -1.32 21.30
CA GLN A 263 -12.22 -1.89 21.54
C GLN A 263 -11.93 -2.97 20.48
N MET A 264 -10.83 -2.78 19.75
CA MET A 264 -10.45 -3.66 18.64
C MET A 264 -9.43 -4.71 19.06
N THR A 265 -9.46 -5.85 18.37
CA THR A 265 -8.33 -6.76 18.30
C THR A 265 -7.17 -6.05 17.61
N LYS A 266 -6.04 -5.97 18.29
CA LYS A 266 -4.81 -5.37 17.74
C LYS A 266 -4.02 -6.43 16.98
N PRO A 267 -3.32 -6.04 15.89
CA PRO A 267 -2.36 -6.92 15.26
C PRO A 267 -1.33 -7.44 16.25
N PHE A 268 -0.85 -8.65 16.02
CA PHE A 268 0.23 -9.24 16.80
C PHE A 268 1.45 -8.30 16.82
N THR A 269 1.98 -8.03 18.01
CA THR A 269 3.14 -7.18 18.19
C THR A 269 4.41 -8.02 18.20
N PHE A 270 5.25 -7.83 17.19
CA PHE A 270 6.59 -8.41 17.14
C PHE A 270 7.58 -7.61 17.99
N ASP A 271 8.66 -8.27 18.40
CA ASP A 271 9.76 -7.62 19.10
C ASP A 271 10.47 -6.61 18.20
N LEU A 272 10.78 -5.44 18.76
CA LEU A 272 11.53 -4.40 18.07
C LEU A 272 12.99 -4.82 17.95
N ASN A 273 13.33 -5.45 16.83
CA ASN A 273 14.68 -5.89 16.55
C ASN A 273 15.22 -5.26 15.26
N GLY A 274 16.36 -4.59 15.38
CA GLY A 274 17.13 -4.12 14.23
C GLY A 274 17.92 -5.26 13.60
N ILE A 275 18.24 -5.13 12.31
CA ILE A 275 18.99 -6.16 11.57
C ILE A 275 20.48 -5.81 11.51
N ASN A 276 21.34 -6.82 11.45
CA ASN A 276 22.78 -6.63 11.42
C ASN A 276 23.23 -5.91 10.13
N LEU A 277 24.15 -4.94 10.23
CA LEU A 277 24.67 -4.22 9.07
C LEU A 277 25.35 -5.12 8.02
N LEU A 278 26.00 -6.19 8.47
CA LEU A 278 26.61 -7.18 7.58
C LEU A 278 25.53 -7.87 6.73
N GLU A 279 24.37 -8.16 7.30
CA GLU A 279 23.25 -8.77 6.58
C GLU A 279 22.72 -7.84 5.48
N TYR A 280 22.57 -6.54 5.76
CA TYR A 280 22.22 -5.56 4.73
C TYR A 280 23.24 -5.50 3.59
N THR A 281 24.53 -5.49 3.94
CA THR A 281 25.62 -5.36 2.96
C THR A 281 25.77 -6.63 2.13
N MET A 282 25.69 -7.81 2.75
CA MET A 282 25.73 -9.09 2.05
C MET A 282 24.49 -9.30 1.19
N GLY A 283 23.30 -8.91 1.66
CA GLY A 283 22.09 -8.91 0.86
C GLY A 283 22.25 -8.05 -0.40
N ALA A 284 22.81 -6.84 -0.26
CA ALA A 284 23.11 -5.96 -1.38
C ALA A 284 24.08 -6.58 -2.40
N LEU A 285 25.19 -7.15 -1.95
CA LEU A 285 26.23 -7.74 -2.80
C LEU A 285 25.80 -9.04 -3.49
N THR A 286 24.99 -9.86 -2.81
CA THR A 286 24.48 -11.14 -3.32
C THR A 286 23.15 -11.01 -4.06
N ASN A 287 22.55 -9.81 -4.07
CA ASN A 287 21.22 -9.52 -4.61
C ASN A 287 20.08 -10.34 -3.94
N ASN A 288 20.30 -10.82 -2.71
CA ASN A 288 19.31 -11.50 -1.88
C ASN A 288 18.72 -10.54 -0.84
N ILE A 289 17.88 -9.62 -1.31
CA ILE A 289 17.34 -8.52 -0.49
C ILE A 289 16.11 -8.98 0.29
N ALA A 290 16.28 -9.75 1.37
CA ALA A 290 15.17 -10.04 2.29
C ALA A 290 14.82 -8.78 3.10
N TYR A 291 15.83 -8.14 3.67
CA TYR A 291 15.76 -6.88 4.40
C TYR A 291 17.04 -6.11 4.09
N GLY A 292 16.97 -4.91 3.51
CA GLY A 292 18.20 -4.22 3.07
C GLY A 292 17.98 -3.13 2.04
N PHE A 293 19.08 -2.68 1.44
CA PHE A 293 19.10 -1.83 0.26
C PHE A 293 19.91 -2.53 -0.85
N THR A 294 19.71 -2.11 -2.09
CA THR A 294 20.27 -2.79 -3.27
C THR A 294 21.73 -2.51 -3.54
N LEU A 295 22.36 -3.31 -4.40
CA LEU A 295 23.73 -3.08 -4.89
C LEU A 295 23.92 -1.65 -5.45
N VAL A 296 22.94 -1.12 -6.19
CA VAL A 296 23.00 0.25 -6.74
C VAL A 296 22.96 1.29 -5.62
N ALA A 297 22.12 1.08 -4.60
CA ALA A 297 22.09 1.95 -3.43
C ALA A 297 23.43 1.87 -2.65
N LEU A 298 23.99 0.67 -2.45
CA LEU A 298 25.31 0.51 -1.83
C LEU A 298 26.41 1.21 -2.63
N ALA A 299 26.42 1.06 -3.95
CA ALA A 299 27.35 1.78 -4.83
C ALA A 299 27.16 3.30 -4.73
N GLY A 300 25.92 3.79 -4.65
CA GLY A 300 25.61 5.20 -4.43
C GLY A 300 26.14 5.73 -3.11
N PHE A 301 26.03 4.95 -2.04
CA PHE A 301 26.62 5.26 -0.73
C PHE A 301 28.15 5.38 -0.82
N VAL A 302 28.84 4.39 -1.42
CA VAL A 302 30.30 4.40 -1.57
C VAL A 302 30.76 5.56 -2.47
N MET A 303 30.08 5.79 -3.60
CA MET A 303 30.39 6.89 -4.50
C MET A 303 30.20 8.25 -3.82
N ALA A 304 29.17 8.40 -2.99
CA ALA A 304 28.93 9.61 -2.21
C ALA A 304 30.04 9.90 -1.20
N ILE A 305 30.65 8.87 -0.59
CA ILE A 305 31.84 9.03 0.26
C ILE A 305 33.01 9.57 -0.58
N VAL A 306 33.33 8.91 -1.69
CA VAL A 306 34.48 9.27 -2.56
C VAL A 306 34.31 10.68 -3.16
N LYS A 307 33.09 11.04 -3.54
CA LYS A 307 32.74 12.32 -4.19
C LYS A 307 32.09 13.32 -3.23
N TYR A 308 32.22 13.13 -1.92
CA TYR A 308 31.53 13.95 -0.92
C TYR A 308 31.75 15.46 -1.11
N ARG A 309 32.98 15.86 -1.45
CA ARG A 309 33.34 17.28 -1.66
C ARG A 309 32.60 17.92 -2.84
N SER A 310 32.30 17.17 -3.90
CA SER A 310 31.56 17.66 -5.08
C SER A 310 30.04 17.61 -4.91
N LEU A 311 29.51 17.00 -3.85
CA LEU A 311 28.07 16.91 -3.64
C LEU A 311 27.45 18.29 -3.35
N SER A 312 26.28 18.52 -3.95
CA SER A 312 25.42 19.65 -3.59
C SER A 312 25.01 19.58 -2.12
N ARG A 313 24.61 20.71 -1.53
CA ARG A 313 24.13 20.75 -0.14
C ARG A 313 22.96 19.77 0.09
N PHE A 314 21.99 19.75 -0.82
CA PHE A 314 20.85 18.83 -0.74
C PHE A 314 21.27 17.36 -0.86
N SER A 315 22.23 17.04 -1.72
CA SER A 315 22.80 15.69 -1.81
C SER A 315 23.52 15.26 -0.52
N LYS A 316 24.20 16.19 0.17
CA LYS A 316 24.82 15.92 1.47
C LYS A 316 23.77 15.69 2.56
N GLU A 317 22.69 16.45 2.55
CA GLU A 317 21.54 16.26 3.45
C GLU A 317 20.94 14.85 3.25
N ILE A 318 20.69 14.44 2.00
CA ILE A 318 20.22 13.08 1.66
C ILE A 318 21.19 12.00 2.17
N PHE A 319 22.50 12.21 1.98
CA PHE A 319 23.53 11.25 2.41
C PHE A 319 23.50 11.02 3.93
N TRP A 320 23.51 12.09 4.72
CA TRP A 320 23.52 11.98 6.19
C TRP A 320 22.21 11.47 6.77
N VAL A 321 21.07 11.93 6.24
CA VAL A 321 19.77 11.41 6.65
C VAL A 321 19.65 9.92 6.31
N GLY A 322 20.13 9.50 5.13
CA GLY A 322 20.22 8.10 4.74
C GLY A 322 21.05 7.26 5.72
N ILE A 323 22.23 7.73 6.12
CA ILE A 323 23.05 7.05 7.15
C ILE A 323 22.28 6.93 8.47
N GLY A 324 21.62 8.01 8.91
CA GLY A 324 20.80 8.00 10.13
C GLY A 324 19.72 6.91 10.09
N PHE A 325 19.00 6.78 8.97
CA PHE A 325 17.99 5.72 8.81
C PHE A 325 18.57 4.32 8.69
N VAL A 326 19.78 4.14 8.13
CA VAL A 326 20.48 2.84 8.19
C VAL A 326 20.76 2.47 9.64
N ILE A 327 21.28 3.41 10.45
CA ILE A 327 21.54 3.17 11.87
C ILE A 327 20.24 2.83 12.62
N LEU A 328 19.19 3.64 12.46
CA LEU A 328 17.87 3.42 13.07
C LEU A 328 17.26 2.07 12.67
N SER A 329 17.48 1.60 11.44
CA SER A 329 16.98 0.29 11.00
C SER A 329 17.79 -0.88 11.54
N SER A 330 19.02 -0.65 11.99
CA SER A 330 19.99 -1.70 12.30
C SER A 330 20.01 -2.08 13.78
N SER A 331 20.68 -3.19 14.09
CA SER A 331 20.96 -3.61 15.46
C SER A 331 21.89 -2.65 16.23
N LEU A 332 22.45 -1.62 15.57
CA LEU A 332 23.21 -0.56 16.26
C LEU A 332 22.30 0.36 17.10
N PHE A 333 21.03 0.49 16.72
CA PHE A 333 20.08 1.26 17.51
C PHE A 333 19.47 0.36 18.60
N PRO A 334 19.44 0.79 19.87
CA PRO A 334 19.06 -0.05 21.01
C PRO A 334 17.53 -0.17 21.13
N TRP A 335 16.89 -0.82 20.15
CA TRP A 335 15.44 -0.97 20.08
C TRP A 335 14.80 -1.64 21.29
N SER A 336 15.54 -2.53 21.98
CA SER A 336 15.08 -3.22 23.19
C SER A 336 14.66 -2.27 24.31
N ILE A 337 15.28 -1.08 24.41
CA ILE A 337 14.92 -0.05 25.41
C ILE A 337 13.48 0.45 25.18
N PHE A 338 12.99 0.38 23.95
CA PHE A 338 11.68 0.90 23.56
C PHE A 338 10.58 -0.17 23.52
N GLN A 339 10.89 -1.42 23.85
CA GLN A 339 9.96 -2.56 23.75
C GLN A 339 8.67 -2.38 24.58
N HIS A 340 8.77 -1.70 25.72
CA HIS A 340 7.63 -1.44 26.62
C HIS A 340 7.01 -0.05 26.41
N THR A 341 7.27 0.58 25.27
CA THR A 341 6.72 1.90 24.91
C THR A 341 5.77 1.77 23.72
N SER A 342 5.02 2.84 23.41
CA SER A 342 4.16 2.89 22.22
C SER A 342 4.92 2.69 20.89
N LEU A 343 6.26 2.77 20.89
CA LEU A 343 7.08 2.52 19.70
C LEU A 343 7.07 1.05 19.28
N VAL A 344 6.64 0.11 20.13
CA VAL A 344 6.46 -1.32 19.75
C VAL A 344 5.51 -1.49 18.57
N LEU A 345 4.60 -0.54 18.35
CA LEU A 345 3.70 -0.51 17.20
C LEU A 345 4.41 -0.32 15.85
N LEU A 346 5.68 0.11 15.84
CA LEU A 346 6.51 0.13 14.63
C LEU A 346 6.75 -1.29 14.10
N GLN A 347 6.87 -2.26 15.02
CA GLN A 347 7.18 -3.69 14.86
C GLN A 347 8.53 -3.97 14.19
N PHE A 348 8.74 -3.44 12.99
CA PHE A 348 9.82 -3.82 12.08
C PHE A 348 10.69 -2.61 11.72
N PRO A 349 11.78 -2.33 12.46
CA PRO A 349 12.68 -1.21 12.18
C PRO A 349 13.29 -1.21 10.77
N TRP A 350 13.45 -2.38 10.16
CA TRP A 350 13.92 -2.51 8.78
C TRP A 350 13.02 -1.80 7.75
N ARG A 351 11.77 -1.46 8.09
CA ARG A 351 10.89 -0.63 7.24
C ARG A 351 11.47 0.76 6.95
N PHE A 352 12.39 1.26 7.79
CA PHE A 352 13.10 2.51 7.53
C PHE A 352 14.00 2.45 6.29
N LEU A 353 14.40 1.26 5.82
CA LEU A 353 15.34 1.07 4.72
C LEU A 353 14.83 1.56 3.36
N ILE A 354 13.53 1.80 3.21
CA ILE A 354 12.96 2.43 2.03
C ILE A 354 13.55 3.84 1.79
N LEU A 355 13.97 4.54 2.85
CA LEU A 355 14.55 5.88 2.78
C LEU A 355 16.03 5.87 2.36
N PRO A 356 16.95 5.07 2.95
CA PRO A 356 18.28 4.83 2.41
C PRO A 356 18.27 4.30 0.97
N GLN A 357 17.36 3.38 0.63
CA GLN A 357 17.23 2.88 -0.74
C GLN A 357 16.93 4.03 -1.72
N LEU A 358 15.99 4.92 -1.38
CA LEU A 358 15.68 6.11 -2.18
C LEU A 358 16.90 7.04 -2.29
N GLY A 359 17.44 7.44 -1.14
CA GLY A 359 18.50 8.45 -1.04
C GLY A 359 19.79 8.02 -1.72
N PHE A 360 20.27 6.81 -1.45
CA PHE A 360 21.52 6.35 -2.02
C PHE A 360 21.40 6.01 -3.51
N THR A 361 20.25 5.52 -3.98
CA THR A 361 20.00 5.36 -5.43
C THR A 361 19.97 6.73 -6.14
N TYR A 362 19.40 7.76 -5.50
CA TYR A 362 19.48 9.13 -6.01
C TYR A 362 20.93 9.62 -6.12
N LEU A 363 21.76 9.38 -5.10
CA LEU A 363 23.17 9.77 -5.11
C LEU A 363 23.97 9.02 -6.18
N PHE A 364 23.74 7.71 -6.34
CA PHE A 364 24.31 6.94 -7.45
C PHE A 364 23.98 7.59 -8.79
N SER A 365 22.73 8.00 -8.97
CA SER A 365 22.24 8.56 -10.23
C SER A 365 22.82 9.94 -10.54
N VAL A 366 22.96 10.80 -9.53
CA VAL A 366 23.62 12.12 -9.65
C VAL A 366 25.10 11.97 -10.03
N ILE A 367 25.84 11.13 -9.30
CA ILE A 367 27.29 11.00 -9.53
C ILE A 367 27.54 10.21 -10.82
N GLY A 368 26.74 9.17 -11.07
CA GLY A 368 26.82 8.34 -12.27
C GLY A 368 26.55 9.13 -13.55
N SER A 369 25.55 10.01 -13.56
CA SER A 369 25.27 10.87 -14.72
C SER A 369 26.39 11.87 -14.97
N GLU A 370 26.97 12.47 -13.92
CA GLU A 370 28.11 13.37 -14.02
C GLU A 370 29.35 12.67 -14.59
N LEU A 371 29.63 11.42 -14.17
CA LEU A 371 30.73 10.62 -14.70
C LEU A 371 30.49 10.23 -16.16
N LEU A 372 29.29 9.76 -16.50
CA LEU A 372 28.95 9.39 -17.87
C LEU A 372 28.96 10.60 -18.81
N GLY A 373 28.63 11.78 -18.30
CA GLY A 373 28.72 13.05 -19.02
C GLY A 373 30.13 13.43 -19.47
N LYS A 374 31.19 12.86 -18.86
CA LYS A 374 32.58 13.07 -19.28
C LYS A 374 32.98 12.24 -20.49
N VAL A 375 32.26 11.17 -20.80
CA VAL A 375 32.53 10.33 -21.98
C VAL A 375 32.16 11.13 -23.22
N THR A 376 33.08 11.50 -24.10
CA THR A 376 32.77 12.39 -25.25
C THR A 376 31.89 11.71 -26.30
N GLN A 377 32.07 10.41 -26.51
CA GLN A 377 31.38 9.66 -27.55
C GLN A 377 29.93 9.34 -27.17
N LYS A 378 28.98 9.88 -27.94
CA LYS A 378 27.52 9.66 -27.73
C LYS A 378 27.14 8.17 -27.75
N GLN A 379 27.73 7.39 -28.66
CA GLN A 379 27.46 5.95 -28.79
C GLN A 379 27.87 5.20 -27.52
N MET A 380 29.04 5.51 -26.94
CA MET A 380 29.48 4.91 -25.67
C MET A 380 28.57 5.29 -24.51
N ARG A 381 28.04 6.53 -24.45
CA ARG A 381 27.06 6.91 -23.42
C ARG A 381 25.78 6.09 -23.52
N ILE A 382 25.23 5.97 -24.73
CA ILE A 382 24.02 5.18 -24.99
C ILE A 382 24.27 3.70 -24.68
N GLY A 383 25.40 3.15 -25.13
CA GLY A 383 25.81 1.78 -24.82
C GLY A 383 25.95 1.54 -23.32
N GLY A 384 26.54 2.47 -22.58
CA GLY A 384 26.63 2.42 -21.12
C GLY A 384 25.28 2.44 -20.42
N LEU A 385 24.33 3.27 -20.89
CA LEU A 385 22.96 3.28 -20.37
C LEU A 385 22.19 2.00 -20.69
N ALA A 386 22.36 1.45 -21.89
CA ALA A 386 21.76 0.19 -22.28
C ALA A 386 22.31 -0.96 -21.42
N LEU A 387 23.64 -1.05 -21.27
CA LEU A 387 24.29 -2.04 -20.40
C LEU A 387 23.83 -1.90 -18.95
N PHE A 388 23.77 -0.69 -18.42
CA PHE A 388 23.25 -0.44 -17.07
C PHE A 388 21.81 -0.95 -16.92
N SER A 389 20.95 -0.66 -17.90
CA SER A 389 19.56 -1.11 -17.88
C SER A 389 19.45 -2.63 -17.92
N LEU A 390 20.29 -3.29 -18.75
CA LEU A 390 20.38 -4.75 -18.82
C LEU A 390 20.87 -5.35 -17.50
N VAL A 391 21.86 -4.75 -16.84
CA VAL A 391 22.35 -5.20 -15.53
C VAL A 391 21.25 -5.10 -14.48
N VAL A 392 20.55 -3.96 -14.41
CA VAL A 392 19.45 -3.77 -13.44
C VAL A 392 18.30 -4.75 -13.70
N LEU A 393 17.91 -4.96 -14.97
CA LEU A 393 16.93 -5.97 -15.36
C LEU A 393 17.39 -7.38 -14.99
N GLY A 394 18.66 -7.70 -15.22
CA GLY A 394 19.27 -8.97 -14.84
C GLY A 394 19.21 -9.21 -13.33
N LEU A 395 19.51 -8.19 -12.51
CA LEU A 395 19.36 -8.26 -11.05
C LEU A 395 17.89 -8.45 -10.64
N SER A 396 16.96 -7.75 -11.29
CA SER A 396 15.52 -7.91 -11.05
C SER A 396 15.05 -9.33 -11.35
N LEU A 397 15.44 -9.88 -12.50
CA LEU A 397 15.14 -11.25 -12.92
C LEU A 397 15.82 -12.29 -12.02
N ASN A 398 17.04 -12.02 -11.54
CA ASN A 398 17.73 -12.86 -10.58
C ASN A 398 16.98 -12.94 -9.24
N SER A 399 16.52 -11.81 -8.70
CA SER A 399 15.69 -11.79 -7.48
C SER A 399 14.39 -12.59 -7.66
N GLN A 400 13.72 -12.43 -8.81
CA GLN A 400 12.54 -13.24 -9.16
C GLN A 400 12.86 -14.74 -9.26
N SER A 401 13.97 -15.10 -9.91
CA SER A 401 14.40 -16.50 -10.04
C SER A 401 14.63 -17.14 -8.67
N GLY A 402 15.22 -16.41 -7.73
CA GLY A 402 15.34 -16.85 -6.34
C GLY A 402 13.99 -17.18 -5.70
N ARG A 403 12.94 -16.39 -5.96
CA ARG A 403 11.58 -16.65 -5.47
C ARG A 403 10.94 -17.85 -6.16
N VAL A 404 11.05 -17.91 -7.49
CA VAL A 404 10.55 -19.04 -8.27
C VAL A 404 11.17 -20.35 -7.76
N ASN A 405 12.49 -20.39 -7.59
CA ASN A 405 13.19 -21.61 -7.16
C ASN A 405 12.81 -22.04 -5.74
N PHE A 406 12.55 -21.09 -4.83
CA PHE A 406 12.08 -21.36 -3.47
C PHE A 406 10.67 -21.98 -3.46
N THR A 407 9.73 -21.35 -4.18
CA THR A 407 8.31 -21.73 -4.14
C THR A 407 7.96 -22.84 -5.14
N LYS A 408 8.77 -23.09 -6.18
CA LYS A 408 8.52 -24.19 -7.13
C LYS A 408 8.49 -25.56 -6.46
N LYS A 409 9.15 -25.71 -5.30
CA LYS A 409 9.12 -26.93 -4.48
C LYS A 409 7.97 -26.95 -3.45
N ALA A 410 7.26 -25.84 -3.30
CA ALA A 410 6.20 -25.70 -2.30
C ALA A 410 4.96 -26.54 -2.68
N PRO A 411 4.22 -27.04 -1.68
CA PRO A 411 2.97 -27.76 -1.90
C PRO A 411 1.89 -26.86 -2.51
N GLU A 412 1.01 -27.48 -3.29
CA GLU A 412 -0.19 -26.83 -3.82
C GLU A 412 -1.32 -26.82 -2.78
N LEU A 413 -2.10 -25.73 -2.76
CA LEU A 413 -3.26 -25.61 -1.87
C LEU A 413 -4.47 -26.40 -2.41
N LYS A 414 -4.44 -27.72 -2.24
CA LYS A 414 -5.48 -28.64 -2.74
C LYS A 414 -6.79 -28.58 -1.96
N THR A 415 -6.75 -28.18 -0.69
CA THR A 415 -7.91 -28.10 0.19
C THR A 415 -8.17 -26.68 0.64
N ARG A 416 -9.44 -26.35 0.86
CA ARG A 416 -9.85 -25.06 1.43
C ARG A 416 -9.24 -24.89 2.82
N LEU A 417 -8.76 -23.68 3.10
CA LEU A 417 -8.25 -23.35 4.43
C LEU A 417 -9.38 -23.35 5.46
N TYR A 418 -9.09 -23.78 6.68
CA TYR A 418 -9.98 -23.77 7.84
C TYR A 418 -9.19 -23.54 9.15
N PRO A 419 -9.84 -23.18 10.27
CA PRO A 419 -9.14 -22.86 11.52
C PRO A 419 -8.30 -24.02 12.10
N ASN A 420 -7.24 -23.71 12.85
CA ASN A 420 -6.38 -24.65 13.61
C ASN A 420 -5.71 -25.76 12.79
N SER A 421 -5.58 -25.58 11.48
CA SER A 421 -5.26 -26.70 10.60
C SER A 421 -3.77 -26.86 10.30
N ASN A 422 -2.91 -25.92 10.70
CA ASN A 422 -1.49 -25.81 10.29
C ASN A 422 -1.29 -26.10 8.77
N GLN A 423 -2.31 -25.81 7.94
CA GLN A 423 -2.33 -26.15 6.52
C GLN A 423 -1.29 -25.36 5.72
N ILE A 424 -0.94 -24.16 6.19
CA ILE A 424 0.13 -23.35 5.61
C ILE A 424 1.43 -23.69 6.33
N GLN A 425 2.33 -24.35 5.62
CA GLN A 425 3.67 -24.61 6.10
C GLN A 425 4.51 -23.33 6.04
N PHE A 426 5.47 -23.19 6.95
CA PHE A 426 6.45 -22.12 6.93
C PHE A 426 7.85 -22.70 6.76
N VAL A 427 8.62 -22.16 5.82
CA VAL A 427 10.03 -22.51 5.59
C VAL A 427 10.83 -21.21 5.66
N GLN A 428 11.85 -21.16 6.52
CA GLN A 428 12.66 -19.95 6.76
C GLN A 428 11.82 -18.72 7.14
N GLY A 429 10.74 -18.92 7.91
CA GLY A 429 9.84 -17.84 8.32
C GLY A 429 8.94 -17.28 7.20
N ILE A 430 8.88 -17.94 6.04
CA ILE A 430 8.05 -17.55 4.91
C ILE A 430 6.99 -18.61 4.69
N ALA A 431 5.74 -18.18 4.47
CA ALA A 431 4.67 -19.09 4.09
C ALA A 431 5.06 -19.85 2.81
N TRP A 432 4.93 -21.18 2.82
CA TRP A 432 5.48 -22.06 1.80
C TRP A 432 4.37 -22.86 1.13
N TYR A 433 3.78 -22.25 0.11
CA TYR A 433 2.74 -22.85 -0.72
C TYR A 433 2.76 -22.23 -2.12
N ARG A 434 2.04 -22.83 -3.06
CA ARG A 434 1.78 -22.22 -4.37
C ARG A 434 0.32 -22.38 -4.77
N VAL A 435 -0.19 -21.38 -5.50
CA VAL A 435 -1.53 -21.42 -6.10
C VAL A 435 -1.37 -21.43 -7.62
N THR A 436 -1.70 -22.56 -8.25
CA THR A 436 -1.44 -22.78 -9.68
C THR A 436 -2.66 -22.62 -10.57
N ASN A 437 -3.85 -22.51 -9.98
CA ASN A 437 -5.11 -22.41 -10.71
C ASN A 437 -6.21 -21.77 -9.85
N HIS A 438 -7.35 -21.52 -10.50
CA HIS A 438 -8.48 -20.84 -9.90
C HIS A 438 -9.16 -21.63 -8.76
N ALA A 439 -9.14 -22.97 -8.79
CA ALA A 439 -9.68 -23.76 -7.67
C ALA A 439 -8.82 -23.60 -6.41
N GLN A 440 -7.50 -23.63 -6.57
CA GLN A 440 -6.54 -23.39 -5.47
C GLN A 440 -6.61 -21.94 -4.96
N TYR A 441 -6.90 -20.97 -5.85
CA TYR A 441 -7.17 -19.60 -5.44
C TYR A 441 -8.36 -19.54 -4.49
N ARG A 442 -9.50 -20.17 -4.84
CA ARG A 442 -10.67 -20.24 -3.95
C ARG A 442 -10.36 -20.94 -2.62
N ASN A 443 -9.48 -21.94 -2.63
CA ASN A 443 -9.04 -22.62 -1.41
C ASN A 443 -8.28 -21.66 -0.47
N LEU A 444 -7.36 -20.85 -1.03
CA LEU A 444 -6.65 -19.80 -0.30
C LEU A 444 -7.61 -18.74 0.24
N MET A 445 -8.62 -18.34 -0.53
CA MET A 445 -9.58 -17.29 -0.13
C MET A 445 -10.62 -17.78 0.89
N GLY A 446 -10.66 -19.09 1.16
CA GLY A 446 -11.74 -19.71 1.92
C GLY A 446 -11.79 -19.38 3.41
N TYR A 447 -10.65 -19.05 4.02
CA TYR A 447 -10.50 -18.72 5.45
C TYR A 447 -9.22 -17.93 5.69
N ILE A 448 -9.25 -16.89 6.52
CA ILE A 448 -8.05 -16.17 7.00
C ILE A 448 -7.99 -16.19 8.52
N ASP A 449 -6.83 -16.55 9.07
CA ASP A 449 -6.61 -16.69 10.51
C ASP A 449 -6.14 -15.36 11.14
N THR A 450 -6.89 -14.29 10.89
CA THR A 450 -6.65 -13.00 11.54
C THR A 450 -7.96 -12.38 12.00
N ALA A 451 -7.97 -11.97 13.27
CA ALA A 451 -9.06 -11.20 13.86
C ALA A 451 -8.80 -9.69 13.81
N ASP A 452 -7.77 -9.25 13.08
CA ASP A 452 -7.41 -7.84 12.96
C ASP A 452 -8.61 -7.00 12.51
N TYR A 453 -8.76 -5.82 13.11
CA TYR A 453 -9.84 -4.86 12.83
C TYR A 453 -11.26 -5.35 13.18
N LEU A 454 -11.40 -6.48 13.86
CA LEU A 454 -12.65 -6.89 14.50
C LEU A 454 -12.72 -6.37 15.94
N PRO A 455 -13.93 -6.25 16.52
CA PRO A 455 -14.08 -6.04 17.96
C PRO A 455 -13.33 -7.12 18.74
N LEU A 456 -12.82 -6.73 19.92
CA LEU A 456 -12.07 -7.62 20.77
C LEU A 456 -12.93 -8.81 21.20
N MET A 457 -12.49 -10.01 20.85
CA MET A 457 -13.19 -11.25 21.19
C MET A 457 -12.22 -12.39 21.47
N LYS A 458 -12.68 -13.41 22.20
CA LYS A 458 -11.89 -14.62 22.44
C LYS A 458 -11.60 -15.34 21.12
N HIS A 459 -10.39 -15.87 20.97
CA HIS A 459 -9.95 -16.59 19.78
C HIS A 459 -10.88 -17.76 19.39
N THR A 460 -11.34 -18.55 20.38
CA THR A 460 -12.26 -19.66 20.13
C THR A 460 -13.59 -19.21 19.52
N LYS A 461 -14.09 -18.05 19.95
CA LYS A 461 -15.31 -17.44 19.41
C LYS A 461 -15.08 -16.93 17.99
N PHE A 462 -13.95 -16.27 17.73
CA PHE A 462 -13.57 -15.86 16.38
C PHE A 462 -13.53 -17.04 15.40
N GLN A 463 -12.91 -18.15 15.79
CA GLN A 463 -12.80 -19.34 14.94
C GLN A 463 -14.18 -19.94 14.60
N GLN A 464 -15.08 -19.96 15.56
CA GLN A 464 -16.43 -20.48 15.33
C GLN A 464 -17.23 -19.57 14.37
N LEU A 465 -17.21 -18.25 14.61
CA LEU A 465 -17.96 -17.29 13.78
C LEU A 465 -17.40 -17.20 12.35
N SER A 466 -16.08 -17.31 12.20
CA SER A 466 -15.41 -17.28 10.89
C SER A 466 -15.70 -18.52 10.04
N MET A 467 -16.11 -19.63 10.66
CA MET A 467 -16.64 -20.82 9.99
C MET A 467 -18.13 -20.69 9.61
N GLN A 468 -18.70 -19.49 9.67
CA GLN A 468 -20.13 -19.23 9.39
C GLN A 468 -21.07 -20.03 10.32
N GLN A 469 -20.67 -20.20 11.58
CA GLN A 469 -21.50 -20.85 12.59
C GLN A 469 -21.99 -19.81 13.61
N ALA A 470 -23.27 -19.86 13.94
CA ALA A 470 -23.85 -19.07 15.02
C ALA A 470 -23.73 -19.81 16.35
N ILE A 471 -23.58 -19.05 17.43
CA ILE A 471 -23.44 -19.57 18.81
C ILE A 471 -24.78 -19.45 19.51
N VAL A 472 -25.35 -20.59 19.94
CA VAL A 472 -26.63 -20.63 20.64
C VAL A 472 -26.42 -20.50 22.15
N ASN A 473 -27.24 -19.68 22.80
CA ASN A 473 -27.28 -19.48 24.26
C ASN A 473 -25.91 -19.17 24.90
N ASN A 474 -25.01 -18.50 24.15
CA ASN A 474 -23.62 -18.25 24.56
C ASN A 474 -22.83 -19.53 24.91
N THR A 475 -23.26 -20.69 24.43
CA THR A 475 -22.59 -21.97 24.64
C THR A 475 -21.90 -22.37 23.33
N PRO A 476 -20.56 -22.26 23.24
CA PRO A 476 -19.82 -22.53 22.00
C PRO A 476 -20.03 -23.93 21.43
N THR A 477 -20.36 -24.92 22.26
CA THR A 477 -20.61 -26.30 21.81
C THR A 477 -21.94 -26.48 21.08
N LEU A 478 -22.84 -25.49 21.13
CA LEU A 478 -24.12 -25.47 20.41
C LEU A 478 -24.00 -24.51 19.20
N ALA A 479 -23.27 -24.96 18.19
CA ALA A 479 -23.05 -24.25 16.94
C ALA A 479 -24.13 -24.62 15.92
N ILE A 480 -24.74 -23.64 15.25
CA ILE A 480 -25.63 -23.89 14.11
C ILE A 480 -25.06 -23.27 12.83
N PRO A 481 -25.10 -23.97 11.69
CA PRO A 481 -24.62 -23.43 10.42
C PRO A 481 -25.48 -22.26 9.97
N VAL A 482 -24.84 -21.22 9.41
CA VAL A 482 -25.48 -20.04 8.86
C VAL A 482 -25.12 -19.90 7.39
N ALA A 483 -26.12 -20.00 6.52
CA ALA A 483 -25.94 -19.68 5.11
C ALA A 483 -25.84 -18.16 4.94
N LYS A 484 -24.83 -17.68 4.22
CA LYS A 484 -24.59 -16.25 3.95
C LYS A 484 -24.74 -15.93 2.47
N MET A 485 -25.38 -14.80 2.19
CA MET A 485 -25.41 -14.13 0.89
C MET A 485 -24.94 -12.68 1.11
N PRO A 486 -23.64 -12.41 0.91
CA PRO A 486 -23.08 -11.11 1.17
C PRO A 486 -23.62 -10.05 0.21
N ILE A 487 -23.75 -8.83 0.70
CA ILE A 487 -24.13 -7.64 -0.06
C ILE A 487 -23.21 -6.48 0.36
N PRO A 488 -23.05 -5.42 -0.44
CA PRO A 488 -22.19 -4.30 -0.06
C PRO A 488 -22.54 -3.74 1.32
N ASN A 489 -21.54 -3.68 2.22
CA ASN A 489 -21.71 -3.24 3.61
C ASN A 489 -22.80 -4.00 4.40
N GLY A 490 -23.12 -5.25 4.04
CA GLY A 490 -24.09 -6.06 4.76
C GLY A 490 -24.05 -7.54 4.41
N THR A 491 -25.02 -8.30 4.91
CA THR A 491 -25.22 -9.70 4.51
C THR A 491 -26.66 -10.13 4.76
N ASN A 492 -27.16 -11.04 3.94
CA ASN A 492 -28.34 -11.83 4.25
C ASN A 492 -27.88 -13.18 4.83
N MET A 493 -28.45 -13.57 5.96
CA MET A 493 -28.17 -14.79 6.69
C MET A 493 -29.42 -15.65 6.79
N ALA A 494 -29.27 -16.96 6.68
CA ALA A 494 -30.34 -17.92 6.97
C ALA A 494 -29.82 -19.03 7.87
N PHE A 495 -30.61 -19.40 8.87
CA PHE A 495 -30.30 -20.49 9.79
C PHE A 495 -31.58 -21.21 10.24
N GLU A 496 -31.42 -22.44 10.72
CA GLU A 496 -32.50 -23.28 11.23
C GLU A 496 -32.40 -23.37 12.76
N ALA A 497 -33.47 -23.04 13.47
CA ALA A 497 -33.59 -23.23 14.91
C ALA A 497 -34.35 -24.53 15.21
N SER A 498 -33.62 -25.55 15.66
CA SER A 498 -34.20 -26.87 16.00
C SER A 498 -35.09 -26.86 17.25
N ALA A 499 -35.00 -25.82 18.07
CA ALA A 499 -35.84 -25.58 19.23
C ALA A 499 -35.85 -24.06 19.51
N PRO A 500 -36.75 -23.56 20.37
CA PRO A 500 -36.68 -22.18 20.81
C PRO A 500 -35.34 -21.87 21.49
N PHE A 501 -34.68 -20.80 21.06
CA PHE A 501 -33.39 -20.38 21.60
C PHE A 501 -33.50 -19.04 22.34
N LYS A 502 -32.90 -18.96 23.53
CA LYS A 502 -32.86 -17.71 24.31
C LYS A 502 -32.02 -16.65 23.61
N SER A 503 -30.90 -17.06 23.01
CA SER A 503 -30.11 -16.17 22.17
C SER A 503 -29.35 -16.91 21.07
N VAL A 504 -29.15 -16.23 19.95
CA VAL A 504 -28.34 -16.70 18.82
C VAL A 504 -27.37 -15.60 18.43
N ASN A 505 -26.07 -15.83 18.58
CA ASN A 505 -25.03 -14.91 18.15
C ASN A 505 -24.65 -15.25 16.72
N LEU A 506 -25.04 -14.41 15.78
CA LEU A 506 -24.79 -14.61 14.35
C LEU A 506 -23.35 -14.23 14.00
N PRO A 507 -22.74 -14.84 12.97
CA PRO A 507 -21.37 -14.57 12.54
C PRO A 507 -21.24 -13.21 11.83
N PHE A 508 -21.59 -12.12 12.50
CA PHE A 508 -21.50 -10.74 12.01
C PHE A 508 -21.26 -9.78 13.17
N VAL A 509 -20.27 -8.91 13.06
CA VAL A 509 -19.90 -7.95 14.11
C VAL A 509 -20.56 -6.59 13.90
N ILE A 510 -20.81 -5.87 15.00
CA ILE A 510 -21.49 -4.58 15.03
C ILE A 510 -20.57 -3.57 15.71
N TYR A 511 -20.17 -2.53 14.98
CA TYR A 511 -19.21 -1.54 15.48
C TYR A 511 -19.88 -0.32 16.12
N ASP A 512 -21.08 0.04 15.69
CA ASP A 512 -21.75 1.27 16.14
C ASP A 512 -23.28 1.15 15.96
N LYS A 513 -23.98 2.30 16.02
CA LYS A 513 -25.44 2.39 15.87
C LYS A 513 -25.96 2.48 14.43
N HIS A 514 -25.10 2.53 13.42
CA HIS A 514 -25.48 2.77 12.01
C HIS A 514 -25.88 1.48 11.25
N TYR A 515 -26.17 0.41 12.00
CA TYR A 515 -26.65 -0.86 11.46
C TYR A 515 -28.17 -0.89 11.42
N THR A 516 -28.72 -1.50 10.37
CA THR A 516 -30.14 -1.88 10.30
C THR A 516 -30.22 -3.39 10.20
N VAL A 517 -31.05 -4.00 11.06
CA VAL A 517 -31.29 -5.44 11.08
C VAL A 517 -32.77 -5.70 10.80
N MET A 518 -33.05 -6.65 9.92
CA MET A 518 -34.38 -7.19 9.69
C MET A 518 -34.35 -8.69 9.97
N MET A 519 -35.35 -9.19 10.69
CA MET A 519 -35.59 -10.60 10.97
C MET A 519 -36.94 -10.97 10.36
N ASP A 520 -36.93 -11.96 9.47
CA ASP A 520 -38.12 -12.48 8.77
C ASP A 520 -38.93 -11.38 8.06
N GLY A 521 -38.23 -10.39 7.51
CA GLY A 521 -38.82 -9.26 6.79
C GLY A 521 -39.30 -8.11 7.69
N HIS A 522 -39.12 -8.19 9.01
CA HIS A 522 -39.54 -7.16 9.96
C HIS A 522 -38.34 -6.50 10.64
N PRO A 523 -38.39 -5.18 10.92
CA PRO A 523 -37.31 -4.51 11.65
C PRO A 523 -37.01 -5.19 12.99
N TYR A 524 -35.73 -5.44 13.26
CA TYR A 524 -35.26 -6.01 14.52
C TYR A 524 -34.28 -5.03 15.18
N PRO A 525 -34.40 -4.76 16.50
CA PRO A 525 -33.48 -3.87 17.19
C PRO A 525 -32.05 -4.42 17.15
N VAL A 526 -31.08 -3.57 16.81
CA VAL A 526 -29.66 -3.93 16.83
C VAL A 526 -29.27 -4.28 18.27
N LYS A 527 -28.94 -5.55 18.50
CA LYS A 527 -28.51 -6.08 19.79
C LYS A 527 -27.19 -6.81 19.60
N THR A 528 -26.31 -6.67 20.57
CA THR A 528 -25.02 -7.36 20.59
C THR A 528 -24.80 -8.07 21.91
N ASP A 529 -23.88 -9.02 21.92
CA ASP A 529 -23.25 -9.46 23.15
C ASP A 529 -22.04 -8.57 23.53
N LYS A 530 -21.33 -8.97 24.58
CA LYS A 530 -20.16 -8.25 25.11
C LYS A 530 -18.98 -8.16 24.15
N ASP A 531 -18.92 -9.04 23.15
CA ASP A 531 -17.85 -9.05 22.15
C ASP A 531 -18.34 -8.41 20.84
N HIS A 532 -19.42 -7.62 20.90
CA HIS A 532 -19.99 -6.86 19.78
C HIS A 532 -20.46 -7.71 18.59
N VAL A 533 -20.87 -8.96 18.86
CA VAL A 533 -21.43 -9.86 17.84
C VAL A 533 -22.94 -9.68 17.78
N LEU A 534 -23.53 -9.65 16.58
CA LEU A 534 -24.98 -9.51 16.38
C LEU A 534 -25.73 -10.64 17.08
N THR A 535 -26.59 -10.30 18.04
CA THR A 535 -27.30 -11.26 18.87
C THR A 535 -28.80 -11.12 18.73
N LEU A 536 -29.45 -12.19 18.24
CA LEU A 536 -30.89 -12.34 18.32
C LEU A 536 -31.29 -12.88 19.69
N LYS A 537 -32.42 -12.43 20.21
CA LYS A 537 -33.03 -12.87 21.48
C LYS A 537 -34.39 -13.51 21.22
N ASN A 538 -34.69 -14.56 21.99
CA ASN A 538 -35.98 -15.27 21.98
C ASN A 538 -36.37 -15.73 20.56
N VAL A 539 -35.46 -16.47 19.92
CA VAL A 539 -35.67 -17.01 18.57
C VAL A 539 -36.59 -18.23 18.66
N SER A 540 -37.68 -18.22 17.90
CA SER A 540 -38.61 -19.35 17.83
C SER A 540 -38.00 -20.55 17.12
N MET A 541 -38.67 -21.70 17.21
CA MET A 541 -38.32 -22.85 16.38
C MET A 541 -38.62 -22.54 14.91
N GLY A 542 -37.78 -23.04 14.00
CA GLY A 542 -37.97 -22.95 12.55
C GLY A 542 -36.87 -22.19 11.83
N ARG A 543 -37.10 -21.95 10.54
CA ARG A 543 -36.14 -21.28 9.66
C ARG A 543 -36.28 -19.77 9.76
N HIS A 544 -35.16 -19.09 9.96
CA HIS A 544 -35.10 -17.64 10.09
C HIS A 544 -34.21 -17.00 9.04
N PHE A 545 -34.63 -15.83 8.56
CA PHE A 545 -33.89 -14.99 7.62
C PHE A 545 -33.54 -13.66 8.27
N VAL A 546 -32.26 -13.30 8.22
CA VAL A 546 -31.74 -12.09 8.86
C VAL A 546 -30.99 -11.27 7.84
N LYS A 547 -31.40 -10.04 7.61
CA LYS A 547 -30.66 -9.07 6.80
C LYS A 547 -30.03 -8.04 7.70
N VAL A 548 -28.71 -7.89 7.62
CA VAL A 548 -27.96 -6.82 8.29
C VAL A 548 -27.31 -5.93 7.24
N THR A 549 -27.41 -4.61 7.44
CA THR A 549 -26.83 -3.60 6.55
C THR A 549 -26.24 -2.46 7.36
N TYR A 550 -25.13 -1.89 6.89
CA TYR A 550 -24.49 -0.72 7.46
C TYR A 550 -24.64 0.47 6.52
N SER A 551 -25.08 1.61 7.04
CA SER A 551 -25.16 2.86 6.28
C SER A 551 -24.89 4.08 7.17
N ASN A 552 -23.89 4.86 6.79
CA ASN A 552 -23.58 6.15 7.42
C ASN A 552 -23.55 7.27 6.35
N PRO A 553 -24.71 7.84 5.99
CA PRO A 553 -24.81 8.87 4.96
C PRO A 553 -24.02 10.14 5.33
N LEU A 554 -24.02 10.53 6.61
CA LEU A 554 -23.29 11.70 7.08
C LEU A 554 -21.78 11.56 6.83
N MET A 555 -21.20 10.41 7.18
CA MET A 555 -19.79 10.12 6.91
C MET A 555 -19.50 10.11 5.40
N THR A 556 -20.41 9.54 4.60
CA THR A 556 -20.28 9.53 3.12
C THR A 556 -20.23 10.94 2.54
N VAL A 557 -21.17 11.80 2.95
CA VAL A 557 -21.27 13.19 2.50
C VAL A 557 -20.03 13.98 2.94
N LEU A 558 -19.60 13.82 4.20
CA LEU A 558 -18.42 14.50 4.73
C LEU A 558 -17.15 14.15 3.94
N ILE A 559 -16.90 12.85 3.71
CA ILE A 559 -15.77 12.39 2.88
C ILE A 559 -15.82 13.01 1.48
N SER A 560 -17.01 13.01 0.86
CA SER A 560 -17.20 13.53 -0.49
C SER A 560 -16.90 15.02 -0.58
N ILE A 561 -17.45 15.82 0.34
CA ILE A 561 -17.22 17.28 0.38
C ILE A 561 -15.74 17.59 0.61
N LEU A 562 -15.10 16.93 1.56
CA LEU A 562 -13.69 17.19 1.89
C LEU A 562 -12.78 16.77 0.74
N THR A 563 -13.02 15.60 0.14
CA THR A 563 -12.24 15.14 -1.02
C THR A 563 -12.39 16.09 -2.21
N LEU A 564 -13.62 16.50 -2.54
CA LEU A 564 -13.89 17.46 -3.61
C LEU A 564 -13.23 18.82 -3.32
N GLY A 565 -13.33 19.33 -2.09
CA GLY A 565 -12.64 20.55 -1.66
C GLY A 565 -11.12 20.46 -1.83
N GLY A 566 -10.53 19.30 -1.50
CA GLY A 566 -9.12 19.01 -1.74
C GLY A 566 -8.74 19.03 -3.22
N ILE A 567 -9.56 18.40 -4.07
CA ILE A 567 -9.36 18.38 -5.54
C ILE A 567 -9.40 19.80 -6.09
N VAL A 568 -10.41 20.59 -5.72
CA VAL A 568 -10.55 21.99 -6.14
C VAL A 568 -9.35 22.82 -5.68
N ALA A 569 -8.88 22.63 -4.44
CA ALA A 569 -7.72 23.34 -3.90
C ALA A 569 -6.40 23.04 -4.65
N VAL A 570 -6.25 21.84 -5.19
CA VAL A 570 -5.11 21.47 -6.04
C VAL A 570 -5.24 22.10 -7.44
N LEU A 571 -6.43 22.00 -8.04
CA LEU A 571 -6.68 22.37 -9.44
C LEU A 571 -6.81 23.89 -9.67
N LEU A 572 -7.30 24.67 -8.70
CA LEU A 572 -7.50 26.12 -8.85
C LEU A 572 -6.37 26.93 -8.18
N PRO A 573 -5.31 27.35 -8.92
CA PRO A 573 -4.24 28.19 -8.39
C PRO A 573 -4.62 29.62 -7.97
N GLY A 574 -5.88 30.04 -8.15
CA GLY A 574 -6.21 31.45 -8.31
C GLY A 574 -6.82 32.21 -7.14
N PHE A 575 -7.46 31.57 -6.14
CA PHE A 575 -8.31 32.35 -5.22
C PHE A 575 -7.56 33.23 -4.19
N MET A 576 -6.25 33.04 -4.01
CA MET A 576 -5.46 33.82 -3.03
C MET A 576 -4.48 34.84 -3.64
N LYS A 577 -4.34 34.90 -4.98
CA LYS A 577 -3.43 35.88 -5.61
C LYS A 577 -4.05 37.27 -5.82
N ARG A 578 -5.38 37.40 -5.71
CA ARG A 578 -6.10 38.64 -6.01
C ARG A 578 -6.19 39.66 -4.88
N ARG A 579 -5.61 39.41 -3.69
CA ARG A 579 -5.76 40.31 -2.53
C ARG A 579 -4.50 41.05 -2.08
N ASN A 580 -3.36 40.89 -2.77
CA ASN A 580 -2.11 41.60 -2.44
C ASN A 580 -1.74 42.70 -3.46
N ASN A 581 -2.61 42.98 -4.44
CA ASN A 581 -2.44 44.06 -5.42
C ASN A 581 -3.66 44.99 -5.43
N ALA A 582 -4.19 45.33 -4.25
CA ALA A 582 -5.19 46.39 -4.09
C ALA A 582 -4.73 47.29 -2.94
#